data_AF-A0A959LW86-F1
#
_entry.id   AF-A0A959LW86-F1
#
_cell.length_a   1.000
_cell.length_b   1.000
_cell.length_c   1.000
_cell.angle_alpha   90.00
_cell.angle_beta   90.00
_cell.angle_gamma   90.00
#
_symmetry.space_group_name_H-M   'P 1'
#
loop_
_entity.id
_entity.type
_entity.pdbx_description
1 polymer ?
#
loop_
_entity_poly.entity_id
_entity_poly.type
_entity_poly.pdbx_seq_one_letter_code
_entity_poly.pdbx_strand_id
1 'polypeptide(L)'
;MEKRSININNNKSQITAFFKNWLNLNRWVIVLYLIVIAAAGVFYVGNVNDTTQLLSEIRGLEKKIDDLNNKRKIVDGRVKRLQSPERIIRIAEEKLNMSLSDEAPLVIEYNETKD
;
A
#
# COMPACT_ATOMS: atom_id res chain seq x y z
N MET A 1 23.77 9.53 -39.88
CA MET A 1 23.28 8.63 -38.82
C MET A 1 22.47 7.53 -39.45
N GLU A 2 23.09 6.38 -39.66
CA GLU A 2 22.50 5.24 -40.38
C GLU A 2 21.72 4.36 -39.39
N LYS A 3 20.40 4.26 -39.57
CA LYS A 3 19.54 3.41 -38.74
C LYS A 3 19.73 1.95 -39.16
N ARG A 4 20.50 1.18 -38.38
CA ARG A 4 20.57 -0.29 -38.51
C ARG A 4 19.22 -0.89 -38.16
N SER A 5 18.44 -1.27 -39.16
CA SER A 5 17.25 -2.10 -38.99
C SER A 5 17.66 -3.52 -38.62
N ILE A 6 17.39 -3.93 -37.38
CA ILE A 6 17.61 -5.29 -36.92
C ILE A 6 16.59 -6.18 -37.63
N ASN A 7 17.06 -7.04 -38.54
CA ASN A 7 16.22 -7.96 -39.32
C ASN A 7 15.80 -9.16 -38.45
N ILE A 8 14.62 -9.09 -37.85
CA ILE A 8 14.07 -10.09 -36.91
C ILE A 8 13.60 -11.37 -37.64
N ASN A 9 13.34 -11.31 -38.95
CA ASN A 9 12.73 -12.41 -39.70
C ASN A 9 13.69 -13.59 -39.96
N ASN A 10 15.00 -13.34 -40.01
CA ASN A 10 16.00 -14.41 -40.17
C ASN A 10 16.18 -15.26 -38.89
N ASN A 11 15.76 -14.77 -37.73
CA ASN A 11 16.03 -15.43 -36.44
C ASN A 11 15.11 -16.63 -36.19
N LYS A 12 13.82 -16.53 -36.55
CA LYS A 12 12.84 -17.61 -36.35
C LYS A 12 13.19 -18.89 -37.12
N SER A 13 13.65 -18.76 -38.36
CA SER A 13 14.03 -19.89 -39.22
C SER A 13 15.31 -20.59 -38.72
N GLN A 14 16.26 -19.82 -38.21
CA GLN A 14 17.48 -20.39 -37.62
C GLN A 14 17.16 -21.13 -36.32
N ILE A 15 16.38 -20.54 -35.42
CA ILE A 15 15.98 -21.15 -34.16
C ILE A 15 15.28 -22.50 -34.40
N THR A 16 14.30 -22.56 -35.31
CA THR A 16 13.59 -23.82 -35.61
C THR A 16 14.49 -24.88 -36.23
N ALA A 17 15.45 -24.50 -37.08
CA ALA A 17 16.45 -25.42 -37.64
C ALA A 17 17.42 -25.96 -36.56
N PHE A 18 17.85 -25.12 -35.62
CA PHE A 18 18.65 -25.54 -34.46
C PHE A 18 17.88 -26.54 -33.60
N PHE A 19 16.62 -26.26 -33.24
CA PHE A 19 15.80 -27.19 -32.45
C PHE A 19 15.53 -28.50 -33.19
N LYS A 20 15.28 -28.45 -34.50
CA LYS A 20 15.09 -29.64 -35.32
C LYS A 20 16.34 -30.53 -35.34
N ASN A 21 17.51 -29.96 -35.52
CA ASN A 21 18.78 -30.70 -35.49
C ASN A 21 19.13 -31.19 -34.08
N TRP A 22 18.80 -30.40 -33.05
CA TRP A 22 19.03 -30.75 -31.65
C TRP A 22 18.12 -31.90 -31.18
N LEU A 23 16.84 -31.89 -31.56
CA LEU A 23 15.89 -32.97 -31.25
C LEU A 23 16.11 -34.24 -32.07
N ASN A 24 16.79 -34.15 -33.23
CA ASN A 24 17.16 -35.31 -34.04
C ASN A 24 18.39 -36.07 -33.49
N LEU A 25 18.99 -35.61 -32.40
CA LEU A 25 20.11 -36.29 -31.75
C LEU A 25 19.58 -37.13 -30.59
N ASN A 26 19.75 -38.45 -30.67
CA ASN A 26 19.74 -39.48 -29.61
C ASN A 26 18.67 -39.38 -28.48
N ARG A 27 18.10 -40.53 -28.07
CA ARG A 27 17.01 -40.59 -27.06
C ARG A 27 17.31 -39.83 -25.75
N TRP A 28 18.59 -39.70 -25.40
CA TRP A 28 19.08 -38.96 -24.22
C TRP A 28 18.85 -37.44 -24.27
N VAL A 29 18.86 -36.80 -25.44
CA VAL A 29 18.61 -35.35 -25.55
C VAL A 29 17.15 -35.03 -25.23
N ILE A 30 16.23 -35.90 -25.64
CA ILE A 30 14.80 -35.78 -25.30
C ILE A 30 14.62 -35.91 -23.78
N VAL A 31 15.31 -36.85 -23.14
CA VAL A 31 15.26 -37.01 -21.68
C VAL A 31 15.80 -35.75 -20.96
N LEU A 32 16.95 -35.22 -21.40
CA LEU A 32 17.51 -33.98 -20.85
C LEU A 32 16.54 -32.80 -21.01
N TYR A 33 15.92 -32.67 -22.19
CA TYR A 33 14.94 -31.62 -22.46
C TYR A 33 13.73 -31.70 -21.53
N LEU A 34 13.19 -32.90 -21.31
CA LEU A 34 12.09 -33.11 -20.37
C LEU A 34 12.47 -32.75 -18.94
N ILE A 35 13.69 -33.08 -18.50
CA ILE A 35 14.20 -32.70 -17.17
C ILE A 35 14.30 -31.18 -17.04
N VAL A 36 14.83 -30.49 -18.06
CA VAL A 36 14.95 -29.03 -18.06
C VAL A 36 13.57 -28.36 -18.02
N ILE A 37 12.59 -28.87 -18.78
CA ILE A 37 11.21 -28.35 -18.73
C ILE A 37 10.60 -28.56 -17.34
N ALA A 38 10.75 -29.75 -16.76
CA ALA A 38 10.21 -30.05 -15.45
C ALA A 38 10.83 -29.13 -14.38
N ALA A 39 12.16 -28.94 -14.41
CA ALA A 39 12.87 -28.04 -13.51
C ALA A 39 12.42 -26.58 -13.70
N ALA A 40 12.27 -26.12 -14.94
CA ALA A 40 11.77 -24.78 -15.25
C ALA A 40 10.34 -24.58 -14.73
N GLY A 41 9.48 -25.60 -14.85
CA GLY A 41 8.12 -25.59 -14.30
C GLY A 41 8.10 -25.43 -12.79
N VAL A 42 8.92 -26.22 -12.07
CA VAL A 42 9.04 -26.12 -10.60
C VAL A 42 9.54 -24.74 -10.18
N PHE A 43 10.59 -24.21 -10.85
CA PHE A 43 11.14 -22.90 -10.56
C PHE A 43 10.13 -21.77 -10.82
N TYR A 44 9.36 -21.88 -11.89
CA TYR A 44 8.29 -20.93 -12.20
C TYR A 44 7.19 -20.92 -11.13
N VAL A 45 6.68 -22.10 -10.75
CA VAL A 45 5.63 -22.23 -9.72
C VAL A 45 6.13 -21.71 -8.37
N GLY A 46 7.38 -22.00 -7.99
CA GLY A 46 7.99 -21.48 -6.77
C GLY A 46 7.96 -19.95 -6.72
N ASN A 47 8.45 -19.28 -7.77
CA ASN A 47 8.46 -17.82 -7.84
C ASN A 47 7.05 -17.21 -7.84
N VAL A 48 6.09 -17.83 -8.52
CA VAL A 48 4.70 -17.35 -8.56
C VAL A 48 4.05 -17.47 -7.18
N ASN A 49 4.35 -18.54 -6.44
CA ASN A 49 3.85 -18.72 -5.08
C ASN A 49 4.38 -17.62 -4.13
N ASP A 50 5.68 -17.32 -4.21
CA ASP A 50 6.30 -16.27 -3.38
C ASP A 50 5.74 -14.89 -3.70
N THR A 51 5.56 -14.59 -5.00
CA THR A 51 4.94 -13.32 -5.44
C THR A 51 3.49 -13.21 -4.94
N THR A 52 2.75 -14.32 -4.92
CA THR A 52 1.36 -14.36 -4.43
C THR A 52 1.29 -14.15 -2.92
N GLN A 53 2.20 -14.74 -2.16
CA GLN A 53 2.31 -14.52 -0.72
C GLN A 53 2.63 -13.06 -0.40
N LEU A 54 3.61 -12.48 -1.10
CA LEU A 54 3.98 -11.08 -0.90
C LEU A 54 2.81 -10.14 -1.22
N LEU A 55 2.05 -10.40 -2.29
CA LEU A 55 0.85 -9.63 -2.62
C LEU A 55 -0.24 -9.77 -1.55
N SER A 56 -0.40 -10.96 -0.98
CA SER A 56 -1.32 -11.19 0.13
C SER A 56 -0.91 -10.41 1.38
N GLU A 57 0.38 -10.36 1.69
CA GLU A 57 0.92 -9.60 2.81
C GLU A 57 0.71 -8.10 2.64
N ILE A 58 0.99 -7.56 1.44
CA ILE A 58 0.74 -6.15 1.11
C ILE A 58 -0.73 -5.80 1.32
N ARG A 59 -1.67 -6.60 0.80
CA ARG A 59 -3.11 -6.38 1.01
C ARG A 59 -3.49 -6.44 2.49
N GLY A 60 -2.85 -7.33 3.25
CA GLY A 60 -3.03 -7.42 4.70
C GLY A 60 -2.57 -6.15 5.43
N LEU A 61 -1.44 -5.58 5.02
CA LEU A 61 -0.90 -4.33 5.57
C LEU A 61 -1.76 -3.12 5.18
N GLU A 62 -2.19 -3.01 3.94
CA GLU A 62 -3.11 -1.96 3.47
C GLU A 62 -4.39 -1.94 4.31
N LYS A 63 -5.00 -3.11 4.55
CA LYS A 63 -6.19 -3.22 5.39
C LYS A 63 -5.95 -2.74 6.82
N LYS A 64 -4.76 -3.00 7.39
CA LYS A 64 -4.41 -2.51 8.74
C LYS A 64 -4.25 -0.99 8.76
N ILE A 65 -3.65 -0.42 7.72
CA ILE A 65 -3.50 1.03 7.57
C ILE A 65 -4.88 1.70 7.49
N ASP A 66 -5.79 1.15 6.69
CA ASP A 66 -7.15 1.67 6.55
C ASP A 66 -7.94 1.60 7.86
N ASP A 67 -7.84 0.48 8.58
CA ASP A 67 -8.46 0.32 9.90
C ASP A 67 -7.91 1.34 10.91
N LEU A 68 -6.58 1.54 10.93
CA LEU A 68 -5.95 2.53 11.81
C LEU A 68 -6.39 3.96 11.49
N ASN A 69 -6.48 4.29 10.20
CA ASN A 69 -6.97 5.59 9.75
C ASN A 69 -8.44 5.81 10.12
N ASN A 70 -9.28 4.78 10.01
CA ASN A 70 -10.67 4.85 10.43
C ASN A 70 -10.80 5.06 11.94
N LYS A 71 -10.04 4.31 12.74
CA LYS A 71 -9.97 4.49 14.20
C LYS A 71 -9.52 5.89 14.58
N ARG A 72 -8.49 6.41 13.91
CA ARG A 72 -8.03 7.79 14.11
C ARG A 72 -9.14 8.81 13.84
N LYS A 73 -9.86 8.67 12.73
CA LYS A 73 -10.99 9.56 12.39
C LYS A 73 -12.10 9.50 13.45
N ILE A 74 -12.43 8.31 13.95
CA ILE A 74 -13.43 8.15 15.01
C ILE A 74 -12.98 8.85 16.29
N VAL A 75 -11.72 8.66 16.70
CA VAL A 75 -11.17 9.30 17.90
C VAL A 75 -11.15 10.82 17.74
N ASP A 76 -10.70 11.33 16.61
CA ASP A 76 -10.68 12.76 16.31
C ASP A 76 -12.11 13.36 16.36
N GLY A 77 -13.09 12.67 15.78
CA GLY A 77 -14.50 13.06 15.88
C GLY A 77 -15.02 13.08 17.33
N ARG A 78 -14.61 12.11 18.16
CA ARG A 78 -14.97 12.08 19.58
C ARG A 78 -14.32 13.23 20.35
N VAL A 79 -13.05 13.52 20.09
CA VAL A 79 -12.33 14.65 20.72
C VAL A 79 -13.02 15.97 20.37
N LYS A 80 -13.33 16.19 19.09
CA LYS A 80 -14.08 17.38 18.64
C LYS A 80 -15.43 17.50 19.31
N ARG A 81 -16.17 16.39 19.44
CA ARG A 81 -17.44 16.37 20.17
C ARG A 81 -17.27 16.65 21.68
N LEU A 82 -16.19 16.17 22.30
CA LEU A 82 -15.92 16.42 23.72
C LEU A 82 -15.55 17.88 23.98
N GLN A 83 -14.84 18.50 23.04
CA GLN A 83 -14.42 19.91 23.06
C GLN A 83 -15.49 20.85 22.49
N SER A 84 -16.66 20.35 22.08
CA SER A 84 -17.67 21.19 21.44
C SER A 84 -18.24 22.19 22.45
N PRO A 85 -18.39 23.47 22.09
CA PRO A 85 -18.93 24.50 22.97
C PRO A 85 -20.30 24.12 23.54
N GLU A 86 -21.17 23.49 22.74
CA GLU A 86 -22.52 23.08 23.16
C GLU A 86 -22.48 22.04 24.29
N ARG A 87 -21.46 21.17 24.31
CA ARG A 87 -21.26 20.23 25.41
C ARG A 87 -20.73 20.94 26.64
N ILE A 88 -19.80 21.87 26.47
CA ILE A 88 -19.20 22.63 27.57
C ILE A 88 -20.28 23.48 28.26
N ILE A 89 -21.07 24.24 27.49
CA ILE A 89 -22.16 25.08 27.99
C ILE A 89 -23.18 24.23 28.75
N ARG A 90 -23.64 23.11 28.17
CA ARG A 90 -24.57 22.20 28.85
C ARG A 90 -24.03 21.66 30.17
N ILE A 91 -22.74 21.30 30.24
CA ILE A 91 -22.13 20.84 31.49
C ILE A 91 -22.09 21.98 32.51
N ALA A 92 -21.76 23.20 32.08
CA ALA A 92 -21.74 24.37 32.94
C ALA A 92 -23.13 24.71 33.49
N GLU A 93 -24.17 24.63 32.67
CA GLU A 93 -25.57 24.86 33.07
C GLU A 93 -26.08 23.74 33.99
N GLU A 94 -26.02 22.48 33.54
CA GLU A 94 -26.66 21.35 34.24
C GLU A 94 -25.91 20.91 35.50
N LYS A 95 -24.57 20.96 35.50
CA LYS A 95 -23.75 20.44 36.61
C LYS A 95 -23.16 21.52 37.50
N LEU A 96 -22.89 22.70 36.96
CA LEU A 96 -22.24 23.79 37.70
C LEU A 96 -23.21 24.93 38.01
N ASN A 97 -24.49 24.83 37.60
CA ASN A 97 -25.52 25.87 37.75
C ASN A 97 -25.05 27.25 37.25
N MET A 98 -24.22 27.28 36.21
CA MET A 98 -23.73 28.51 35.58
C MET A 98 -24.71 28.94 34.49
N SER A 99 -24.96 30.25 34.35
CA SER A 99 -25.67 30.80 33.21
C SER A 99 -24.68 31.45 32.24
N LEU A 100 -24.96 31.35 30.94
CA LEU A 100 -24.20 32.08 29.94
C LEU A 100 -24.42 33.59 30.14
N SER A 101 -23.33 34.36 30.24
CA SER A 101 -23.38 35.83 30.31
C SER A 101 -23.46 36.40 28.90
N ASP A 102 -24.40 37.33 28.66
CA ASP A 102 -24.53 38.04 27.38
C ASP A 102 -23.46 39.14 27.19
N GLU A 103 -22.78 39.53 28.28
CA GLU A 103 -21.72 40.53 28.25
C GLU A 103 -20.35 39.91 27.93
N ALA A 104 -19.61 40.55 27.03
CA ALA A 104 -18.26 40.13 26.65
C ALA A 104 -17.28 40.28 27.83
N PRO A 105 -16.29 39.38 27.97
CA PRO A 105 -15.34 39.42 29.08
C PRO A 105 -14.47 40.68 29.01
N LEU A 106 -14.31 41.35 30.15
CA LEU A 106 -13.44 42.52 30.30
C LEU A 106 -11.97 42.04 30.42
N VAL A 107 -11.12 42.46 29.48
CA VAL A 107 -9.67 42.20 29.54
C VAL A 107 -9.04 43.20 30.50
N ILE A 108 -8.48 42.72 31.60
CA ILE A 108 -7.78 43.55 32.59
C ILE A 108 -6.27 43.50 32.26
N GLU A 109 -5.73 44.55 31.67
CA GLU A 109 -4.28 44.73 31.52
C GLU A 109 -3.69 45.23 32.84
N TYR A 110 -2.85 44.42 33.47
CA TYR A 110 -2.06 44.84 34.62
C TYR A 110 -0.92 45.73 34.14
N ASN A 111 -1.09 47.04 34.27
CA ASN A 111 0.04 47.96 34.21
C ASN A 111 0.80 47.86 35.54
N GLU A 112 1.96 47.21 35.53
CA GLU A 112 2.94 47.32 36.62
C GLU A 112 3.44 48.77 36.66
N THR A 113 2.84 49.59 37.51
CA THR A 113 3.45 50.85 37.94
C THR A 113 4.69 50.50 38.75
N LYS A 114 5.87 50.64 38.12
CA LYS A 114 7.16 50.68 38.83
C LYS A 114 7.24 52.00 39.59
N ASP A 115 7.07 51.91 40.91
CA ASP A 115 7.55 52.92 41.87
C ASP A 115 9.07 52.88 41.98
#